data_AF-A0A841ZQ08-F1
#
_entry.id   AF-A0A841ZQ08-F1
#
_cell.length_a   1.000
_cell.length_b   1.000
_cell.length_c   1.000
_cell.angle_alpha   90.00
_cell.angle_beta   90.00
_cell.angle_gamma   90.00
#
_symmetry.space_group_name_H-M   'P 1'
#
loop_
_entity.id
_entity.type
_entity.pdbx_description
1 polymer ?
#
loop_
_entity_poly.entity_id
_entity_poly.type
_entity_poly.pdbx_seq_one_letter_code
_entity_poly.pdbx_strand_id
1 'polypeptide(L)' 'MRDVIRSSITESKGKEPEYRISVNGNISEESYSLARIHEMLIKRTTAVSGKSYEQTKKDYLEALDVIIGNIHDAENEE' A
#
# COMPACT_ATOMS: atom_id res chain seq x y z
N MET A 1 3.01 -21.33 18.73
CA MET A 1 3.35 -21.46 17.30
C MET A 1 3.99 -20.16 16.86
N ARG A 2 4.99 -20.21 15.97
CA ARG A 2 5.69 -19.02 15.49
C ARG A 2 5.13 -18.71 14.11
N ASP A 3 4.29 -17.69 14.03
CA ASP A 3 3.61 -17.33 12.79
C ASP A 3 4.55 -16.46 11.95
N VAL A 4 4.78 -16.88 10.71
CA VAL A 4 5.78 -16.32 9.81
C VAL A 4 5.09 -15.49 8.74
N ILE A 5 5.22 -14.17 8.81
CA ILE A 5 4.85 -13.27 7.72
C ILE A 5 5.82 -13.52 6.56
N ARG A 6 5.34 -14.01 5.42
CA ARG A 6 6.10 -14.08 4.17
C ARG A 6 5.63 -12.98 3.23
N SER A 7 6.39 -11.90 3.17
CA SER A 7 6.33 -10.95 2.07
C SER A 7 7.39 -11.33 1.04
N SER A 8 7.00 -11.45 -0.22
CA SER A 8 7.93 -11.70 -1.32
C SER A 8 7.66 -10.69 -2.43
N ILE A 9 8.72 -10.00 -2.86
CA ILE A 9 8.71 -9.18 -4.07
C ILE A 9 9.27 -10.09 -5.17
N THR A 10 8.46 -10.41 -6.17
CA THR A 10 8.95 -11.18 -7.32
C THR A 10 9.27 -10.19 -8.44
N GLU A 11 10.57 -9.96 -8.68
CA GLU A 11 11.03 -9.17 -9.81
C GLU A 11 11.35 -10.10 -10.98
N SER A 12 10.67 -9.92 -12.10
CA SER A 12 10.91 -10.66 -13.35
C SER A 12 11.28 -9.68 -14.45
N LYS A 13 12.31 -9.98 -15.25
CA LYS A 13 12.77 -9.10 -16.32
C LYS A 13 11.62 -8.85 -17.32
N GLY A 14 11.18 -7.60 -17.42
CA GLY A 14 10.14 -7.17 -18.35
C GLY A 14 8.70 -7.20 -17.82
N LYS A 15 8.49 -7.39 -16.51
CA LYS A 15 7.17 -7.27 -15.86
C LYS A 15 7.22 -6.30 -14.69
N GLU A 16 6.09 -5.64 -14.43
CA GLU A 16 5.95 -4.85 -13.21
C GLU A 16 6.09 -5.73 -11.96
N PRO A 17 6.64 -5.21 -10.85
CA PRO A 17 6.84 -5.98 -9.63
C PRO A 17 5.51 -6.52 -9.10
N GLU A 18 5.39 -7.84 -8.97
CA GLU A 18 4.24 -8.45 -8.32
C GLU A 18 4.46 -8.53 -6.81
N TYR A 19 3.61 -7.83 -6.07
CA TYR A 19 3.54 -7.88 -4.62
C TYR A 19 2.51 -8.94 -4.23
N ARG A 20 2.99 -10.08 -3.71
CA ARG A 20 2.12 -11.14 -3.18
C ARG A 20 2.19 -11.13 -1.66
N ILE A 21 1.03 -11.01 -1.03
CA ILE A 21 0.89 -11.06 0.42
C ILE A 21 -0.04 -12.22 0.75
N SER A 22 0.48 -13.21 1.48
CA SER A 22 -0.32 -14.27 2.08
C SER A 22 -0.45 -13.95 3.55
N VAL A 23 -1.59 -13.41 3.96
CA VAL A 23 -1.87 -13.08 5.36
C VAL A 23 -2.74 -14.18 5.97
N ASN A 24 -2.20 -14.89 6.96
CA ASN A 24 -2.96 -15.67 7.91
C ASN A 24 -2.69 -15.01 9.27
N GLY A 25 -3.60 -14.17 9.78
CA GLY A 25 -3.37 -13.37 10.99
C GLY A 25 -4.62 -12.67 11.50
N ASN A 26 -4.55 -12.03 12.67
CA ASN A 26 -5.66 -11.25 13.22
C ASN A 26 -5.71 -9.83 12.62
N ILE A 27 -6.85 -9.14 12.74
CA ILE A 27 -7.12 -7.79 12.15
C ILE A 27 -6.01 -6.76 12.43
N SER A 28 -5.36 -6.83 13.60
CA SER A 28 -4.27 -5.91 13.97
C SER A 28 -3.00 -6.13 13.11
N GLU A 29 -2.69 -7.39 12.81
CA GLU A 29 -1.54 -7.78 11.98
C GLU A 29 -1.79 -7.46 10.50
N GLU A 30 -3.03 -7.62 10.04
CA GLU A 30 -3.48 -7.19 8.71
C GLU A 30 -3.34 -5.67 8.56
N SER A 31 -3.87 -4.91 9.52
CA SER A 31 -3.78 -3.44 9.54
C SER A 31 -2.34 -2.94 9.55
N TYR A 32 -1.48 -3.59 10.35
CA TYR A 32 -0.06 -3.26 10.39
C TYR A 32 0.66 -3.55 9.07
N SER A 33 0.37 -4.70 8.45
CA SER A 33 0.96 -5.09 7.17
C SER A 33 0.57 -4.11 6.06
N LEU A 34 -0.71 -3.72 6.00
CA LEU A 34 -1.20 -2.71 5.07
C LEU A 34 -0.51 -1.36 5.30
N ALA A 35 -0.41 -0.91 6.56
CA ALA A 35 0.27 0.34 6.89
C ALA A 35 1.74 0.35 6.44
N ARG A 36 2.46 -0.79 6.53
CA ARG A 36 3.84 -0.91 6.07
C ARG A 36 3.97 -0.77 4.54
N ILE A 37 3.00 -1.24 3.77
CA ILE A 37 2.98 -1.09 2.31
C ILE A 37 2.80 0.40 1.96
N HIS A 38 1.83 1.07 2.57
CA HIS A 38 1.58 2.50 2.32
C HIS A 38 2.81 3.34 2.71
N GLU A 39 3.47 3.03 3.84
CA GLU A 39 4.71 3.70 4.24
C GLU A 39 5.82 3.55 3.18
N MET A 40 5.99 2.35 2.63
CA MET A 40 6.97 2.09 1.57
C MET A 40 6.65 2.88 0.29
N LEU A 41 5.38 2.94 -0.10
CA LEU A 41 4.95 3.71 -1.27
C LEU A 41 5.21 5.21 -1.08
N ILE A 42 4.87 5.76 0.09
CA ILE A 42 5.14 7.16 0.43
C ILE A 42 6.65 7.45 0.35
N LYS A 43 7.51 6.57 0.89
CA LYS A 43 8.97 6.74 0.81
C LYS A 43 9.47 6.75 -0.63
N ARG A 44 8.97 5.85 -1.49
CA ARG A 44 9.33 5.83 -2.91
C ARG A 44 8.90 7.12 -3.60
N THR A 45 7.67 7.58 -3.38
CA THR A 45 7.16 8.84 -3.94
C THR A 45 7.95 10.05 -3.43
N THR A 46 8.38 10.03 -2.18
CA THR A 46 9.22 11.10 -1.59
C THR A 46 10.55 11.18 -2.34
N ALA A 47 11.19 10.03 -2.59
CA ALA A 47 12.46 9.95 -3.31
C ALA A 47 12.36 10.45 -4.77
N VAL A 48 11.21 10.27 -5.43
CA VAL A 48 11.00 10.69 -6.82
C VAL A 48 10.56 12.15 -6.93
N SER A 49 9.70 12.62 -6.01
CA SER A 49 9.10 13.96 -6.08
C SER A 49 10.01 15.08 -5.58
N GLY A 50 11.04 14.76 -4.80
CA GLY A 50 11.89 15.76 -4.14
C GLY A 50 11.18 16.56 -3.03
N LYS A 51 9.93 16.22 -2.70
CA LYS A 51 9.19 16.79 -1.57
C LYS A 51 9.65 16.19 -0.24
N SER A 52 9.30 16.82 0.88
CA SER A 52 9.49 16.20 2.20
C SER A 52 8.59 14.97 2.35
N TYR A 53 8.98 14.06 3.25
CA TYR A 53 8.19 12.86 3.55
C TYR A 53 6.79 13.23 4.06
N GLU A 54 6.71 14.27 4.89
CA GLU A 54 5.49 14.78 5.52
C GLU A 54 4.52 15.34 4.48
N GLN A 55 5.03 16.12 3.52
CA GLN A 55 4.21 16.63 2.43
C GLN A 55 3.76 15.49 1.51
N THR A 56 4.67 14.57 1.19
CA THR A 56 4.34 13.40 0.35
C THR A 56 3.29 12.51 1.02
N LYS A 57 3.40 12.28 2.33
CA LYS A 57 2.43 11.53 3.12
C LYS A 57 1.06 12.20 3.07
N LYS A 58 1.00 13.53 3.23
CA LYS A 58 -0.24 14.28 3.17
C LYS A 58 -0.91 14.12 1.80
N ASP A 59 -0.17 14.43 0.74
CA ASP A 59 -0.66 14.34 -0.64
C ASP A 59 -1.12 12.91 -0.99
N TYR A 60 -0.38 11.90 -0.52
CA TYR A 60 -0.72 10.49 -0.72
C TYR A 60 -2.03 10.08 -0.05
N LEU A 61 -2.24 10.48 1.21
CA LEU A 61 -3.45 10.14 1.95
C LEU A 61 -4.68 10.85 1.37
N GLU A 62 -4.54 12.10 0.94
CA GLU A 62 -5.61 12.86 0.28
C GLU A 62 -6.00 12.21 -1.06
N ALA A 63 -5.03 11.77 -1.87
CA ALA A 63 -5.31 11.04 -3.09
C ALA A 63 -5.98 9.68 -2.82
N LEU A 64 -5.55 8.97 -1.78
CA LEU A 64 -6.11 7.67 -1.42
C LEU A 64 -7.58 7.80 -0.99
N ASP A 65 -7.92 8.84 -0.21
CA ASP A 65 -9.29 9.13 0.23
C ASP A 65 -10.23 9.36 -0.96
N VAL A 66 -9.82 10.19 -1.93
CA VAL A 66 -10.59 10.44 -3.15
C VAL A 66 -10.78 9.17 -3.98
N ILE A 67 -9.73 8.35 -4.14
CA ILE A 67 -9.81 7.12 -4.92
C ILE A 67 -10.77 6.12 -4.27
N ILE A 68 -10.68 5.95 -2.94
CA ILE A 68 -11.57 5.05 -2.20
C ILE A 68 -13.02 5.53 -2.29
N GLY A 69 -13.26 6.84 -2.17
CA GLY A 69 -14.59 7.42 -2.37
C GLY A 69 -15.16 7.09 -3.75
N ASN A 70 -14.39 7.32 -4.82
CA ASN A 70 -14.83 7.03 -6.18
C ASN A 70 -15.09 5.54 -6.42
N ILE A 71 -14.29 4.64 -5.85
CA ILE A 71 -14.52 3.19 -5.95
C ILE A 71 -15.84 2.84 -5.26
N HIS A 72 -16.07 3.35 -4.05
CA HIS A 72 -17.28 3.09 -3.30
C HIS A 72 -18.53 3.61 -4.02
N ASP A 73 -18.46 4.81 -4.58
CA ASP A 73 -19.57 5.39 -5.35
C ASP A 73 -19.86 4.54 -6.60
N ALA A 74 -18.82 4.11 -7.33
CA ALA A 74 -18.98 3.26 -8.50
C ALA A 74 -19.60 1.89 -8.19
N GLU A 75 -19.28 1.29 -7.05
CA GLU A 75 -19.86 0.02 -6.61
C GLU A 75 -21.32 0.13 -6.14
N ASN A 76 -21.80 1.34 -5.82
CA ASN A 76 -23.17 1.59 -5.38
C ASN A 76 -24.10 2.09 -6.51
N GLU A 77 -23.56 2.41 -7.69
CA GLU A 77 -24.32 2.81 -8.88
C GLU A 77 -24.72 1.62 -9.79
N GLU A 78 -24.26 0.40 -9.49
CA GLU A 78 -24.65 -0.89 -10.12
C GLU A 78 -25.81 -1.60 -9.37
#